data_AF-A0A9E2EQD2-F1
#
_entry.id   AF-A0A9E2EQD2-F1
#
_cell.length_a   1.000
_cell.length_b   1.000
_cell.length_c   1.000
_cell.angle_alpha   90.00
_cell.angle_beta   90.00
_cell.angle_gamma   90.00
#
_symmetry.space_group_name_H-M   'P 1'
#
loop_
_entity.id
_entity.type
_entity.pdbx_description
1 polymer ?
#
loop_
_entity_poly.entity_id
_entity_poly.type
_entity_poly.pdbx_seq_one_letter_code
_entity_poly.pdbx_strand_id
1 'polypeptide(L)' 'MVVLSDNPLDVNPDQLKDIQVLQTIKEGKVIYDATDDN' A
#
# COMPACT_ATOMS: atom_id res chain seq x y z
N MET A 1 1.43 -4.32 -9.44
CA MET A 1 0.86 -3.04 -8.99
C MET A 1 0.72 -3.09 -7.48
N VAL A 2 0.99 -1.99 -6.79
CA VAL A 2 0.89 -1.90 -5.33
C VAL A 2 0.04 -0.69 -4.99
N VAL A 3 -0.87 -0.85 -4.04
CA VAL A 3 -1.69 0.22 -3.51
C VAL A 3 -1.14 0.57 -2.13
N LEU A 4 -0.88 1.85 -1.91
CA LEU A 4 -0.35 2.40 -0.66
C LEU A 4 -1.45 3.17 0.08
N SER A 5 -1.32 3.33 1.39
CA SER A 5 -2.23 4.13 2.20
C SER A 5 -2.22 5.60 1.80
N ASP A 6 -1.06 6.11 1.40
CA ASP A 6 -0.81 7.51 1.10
C ASP A 6 0.09 7.67 -0.14
N ASN A 7 0.06 8.85 -0.75
CA ASN A 7 0.91 9.17 -1.88
C ASN A 7 2.33 9.52 -1.39
N PRO A 8 3.38 8.73 -1.70
CA PRO A 8 4.74 8.98 -1.24
C PRO A 8 5.36 10.27 -1.79
N LEU A 9 4.76 10.87 -2.82
CA LEU A 9 5.22 12.14 -3.42
C LEU A 9 4.57 13.38 -2.78
N ASP A 10 3.54 13.20 -1.95
CA ASP A 10 2.74 14.28 -1.34
C ASP A 10 2.81 14.29 0.20
N VAL A 11 3.58 13.37 0.79
CA VAL A 11 3.82 13.32 2.23
C VAL A 11 5.17 13.91 2.60
N ASN A 12 5.31 14.36 3.85
CA ASN A 12 6.61 14.77 4.35
C ASN A 12 7.58 13.58 4.39
N PRO A 13 8.89 13.81 4.20
CA PRO A 13 9.89 12.73 4.21
C PRO A 13 9.86 11.86 5.47
N ASP A 14 9.58 12.47 6.63
CA ASP A 14 9.50 11.75 7.90
C ASP A 14 8.31 10.78 7.97
N GLN A 15 7.25 11.02 7.19
CA GLN A 15 6.03 10.21 7.14
C GLN A 15 6.12 9.06 6.13
N LEU A 16 7.13 9.05 5.25
CA LEU A 16 7.34 7.96 4.28
C LEU A 16 7.40 6.58 4.94
N LYS A 17 7.96 6.51 6.15
CA LYS A 17 8.09 5.26 6.94
C LYS A 17 6.75 4.75 7.48
N ASP A 18 5.74 5.61 7.56
CA ASP A 18 4.42 5.29 8.10
C ASP A 18 3.46 4.82 7.01
N ILE A 19 3.82 5.00 5.72
CA ILE A 19 3.03 4.54 4.58
C ILE A 19 2.92 3.01 4.63
N GLN A 20 1.69 2.52 4.59
CA GLN A 20 1.40 1.09 4.59
C GLN A 20 1.02 0.60 3.20
N VAL A 21 1.37 -0.65 2.89
CA VAL A 21 0.85 -1.33 1.71
C VAL A 21 -0.55 -1.81 2.04
N LEU A 22 -1.54 -1.38 1.25
CA LEU A 22 -2.93 -1.83 1.40
C LEU A 22 -3.19 -3.07 0.56
N GLN A 23 -2.74 -3.07 -0.70
CA GLN A 23 -2.97 -4.18 -1.60
C GLN A 23 -1.78 -4.41 -2.51
N THR A 24 -1.50 -5.68 -2.82
CA THR A 24 -0.53 -6.06 -3.85
C THR A 24 -1.23 -6.88 -4.92
N ILE A 25 -1.13 -6.41 -6.17
CA ILE A 25 -1.70 -7.07 -7.34
C ILE A 25 -0.57 -7.54 -8.25
N LYS A 26 -0.49 -8.85 -8.44
CA LYS A 26 0.49 -9.52 -9.31
C LYS A 26 -0.27 -10.29 -10.38
N GLU A 27 0.10 -10.07 -11.64
CA GLU A 27 -0.52 -10.76 -12.80
C GLU A 27 -2.05 -10.62 -12.85
N GLY A 28 -2.57 -9.46 -12.42
CA GLY A 28 -4.02 -9.19 -12.37
C GLY A 28 -4.76 -9.81 -11.18
N LYS A 29 -4.06 -10.55 -10.30
CA LYS A 29 -4.62 -11.13 -9.07
C LYS A 29 -4.13 -10.39 -7.83
N VAL A 30 -5.04 -10.12 -6.90
CA VAL A 30 -4.69 -9.64 -5.54
C VAL A 30 -4.03 -10.78 -4.78
N ILE A 31 -2.78 -10.56 -4.34
CA ILE A 31 -1.99 -11.54 -3.57
C ILE A 31 -1.80 -11.12 -2.11
N TYR A 32 -2.14 -9.87 -1.79
CA TYR A 32 -2.12 -9.31 -0.45
C TYR A 32 -3.19 -8.24 -0.37
N ASP A 33 -3.99 -8.28 0.70
CA ASP A 33 -4.98 -7.29 1.05
C ASP A 33 -4.97 -7.10 2.57
N ALA A 34 -4.65 -5.89 3.03
CA ALA A 34 -4.59 -5.55 4.45
C ALA A 34 -5.98 -5.44 5.10
N THR A 35 -7.07 -5.41 4.32
CA THR A 35 -8.45 -5.31 4.81
C THR A 35 -9.16 -6.66 4.92
N ASP A 36 -8.56 -7.73 4.38
CA ASP A 36 -9.11 -9.09 4.36
C ASP A 36 -8.60 -9.97 5.53
N ASP A 37 -8.01 -9.37 6.56
CA ASP A 37 -7.67 -10.08 7.81
C ASP A 37 -8.96 -10.31 8.61
N ASN A 38 -9.70 -11.37 8.28
CA ASN A 38 -10.85 -11.90 9.04
C ASN A 38 -10.46 -13.12 9.88
#